data_AF-E8M978-F1
#
_entry.id   AF-E8M978-F1
#
_cell.length_a   1.000
_cell.length_b   1.000
_cell.length_c   1.000
_cell.angle_alpha   90.00
_cell.angle_beta   90.00
_cell.angle_gamma   90.00
#
_symmetry.space_group_name_H-M   'P 1'
#
loop_
_entity.id
_entity.type
_entity.pdbx_description
1 polymer ?
#
loop_
_entity_poly.entity_id
_entity_poly.type
_entity_poly.pdbx_seq_one_letter_code
_entity_poly.pdbx_strand_id
1 'polypeptide(L)'
;MKKIIMVVLLLVGIACAGGGYYIFYLKPQQEAELASQMQEAEPEPMPMEVVEEEEQEAPKPPVTDYYVSPERLGVREAPNFDAFVESVVYRGDKLHVLEKKDGWGRISAYYVYDDGGPEVAEWVPMEALLEVAPTITKEERRETVSSYIEKSDNFKQHFEMFVKKTDQLLKEKTCTPEDFEETSGWVRSVTFSERDVYFVYCGGLKQANKIYLDVQSGEIFYR
;
A
#
# COMPACT_ATOMS: atom_id res chain seq x y z
N MET A 1 37.53 89.74 -28.92
CA MET A 1 36.54 88.64 -29.01
C MET A 1 37.10 87.34 -29.62
N LYS A 2 37.96 87.37 -30.65
CA LYS A 2 38.55 86.18 -31.29
C LYS A 2 39.33 85.24 -30.34
N LYS A 3 40.06 85.77 -29.35
CA LYS A 3 40.86 84.98 -28.40
C LYS A 3 40.01 84.17 -27.40
N ILE A 4 38.87 84.70 -26.98
CA ILE A 4 37.97 84.03 -26.02
C ILE A 4 37.21 82.90 -26.71
N ILE A 5 36.74 83.12 -27.94
CA ILE A 5 36.09 82.08 -28.75
C ILE A 5 37.05 80.91 -29.02
N MET A 6 38.34 81.19 -29.24
CA MET A 6 39.33 80.15 -29.48
C MET A 6 39.61 79.29 -28.22
N VAL A 7 39.57 79.89 -27.03
CA VAL A 7 39.73 79.16 -25.76
C VAL A 7 38.50 78.29 -25.47
N VAL A 8 37.29 78.79 -25.74
CA VAL A 8 36.06 78.00 -25.56
C VAL A 8 36.02 76.81 -26.52
N LEU A 9 36.37 77.01 -27.80
CA LEU A 9 36.45 75.91 -28.77
C LEU A 9 37.53 74.88 -28.39
N LEU A 10 38.64 75.32 -27.81
CA LEU A 10 39.69 74.43 -27.32
C LEU A 10 39.21 73.60 -26.12
N LEU A 11 38.49 74.21 -25.17
CA LEU A 11 37.91 73.48 -24.04
C LEU A 11 36.81 72.49 -24.45
N VAL A 12 35.97 72.86 -25.42
CA VAL A 12 34.96 71.95 -26.00
C VAL A 12 35.64 70.81 -26.75
N GLY A 13 36.72 71.07 -27.49
CA GLY A 13 37.51 70.04 -28.16
C GLY A 13 38.11 69.03 -27.16
N ILE A 14 38.65 69.52 -26.04
CA ILE A 14 39.20 68.66 -24.97
C ILE A 14 38.08 67.86 -24.29
N ALA A 15 36.93 68.47 -24.00
CA ALA A 15 35.79 67.78 -23.40
C ALA A 15 35.23 66.69 -24.32
N CYS A 16 35.09 66.97 -25.62
CA CYS A 16 34.65 65.99 -26.61
C CYS A 16 35.69 64.87 -26.80
N ALA A 17 36.98 65.19 -26.77
CA ALA A 17 38.04 64.19 -26.82
C ALA A 17 38.04 63.28 -25.57
N GLY A 18 37.83 63.86 -24.38
CA GLY A 18 37.70 63.10 -23.13
C GLY A 18 36.44 62.23 -23.09
N GLY A 19 35.30 62.76 -23.54
CA GLY A 19 34.06 61.99 -23.68
C GLY A 19 34.15 60.87 -24.70
N GLY A 20 34.83 61.12 -25.83
CA GLY A 20 35.14 60.10 -26.83
C GLY A 20 36.05 59.00 -26.30
N TYR A 21 37.12 59.37 -25.57
CA TYR A 21 38.02 58.40 -24.93
C TYR A 21 37.28 57.54 -23.88
N TYR A 22 36.36 58.14 -23.13
CA TYR A 22 35.53 57.40 -22.19
C TYR A 22 34.60 56.40 -22.89
N ILE A 23 33.86 56.82 -23.92
CA ILE A 23 32.88 55.96 -24.59
C ILE A 23 33.54 54.87 -25.44
N PHE A 24 34.63 55.17 -26.15
CA PHE A 24 35.24 54.23 -27.09
C PHE A 24 36.37 53.39 -26.48
N TYR A 25 36.93 53.77 -25.33
CA TYR A 25 38.07 53.06 -24.72
C TYR A 25 37.77 52.56 -23.31
N LEU A 26 37.30 53.42 -22.39
CA LEU A 26 37.09 53.02 -20.99
C LEU A 26 35.79 52.24 -20.74
N LYS A 27 34.66 52.68 -21.33
CA LYS A 27 33.35 52.02 -21.16
C LYS A 27 33.35 50.57 -21.69
N PRO A 28 33.93 50.26 -22.87
CA PRO A 28 34.01 48.89 -23.35
C PRO A 28 34.89 48.01 -22.45
N GLN A 29 35.95 48.56 -21.85
CA GLN A 29 36.79 47.83 -20.88
C GLN A 29 36.00 47.51 -19.60
N GLN A 30 35.24 48.46 -19.06
CA GLN A 30 34.39 48.21 -17.89
C GLN A 30 33.27 47.20 -18.18
N GLU A 31 32.65 47.27 -19.36
CA GLU A 31 31.62 46.32 -19.78
C GLU A 31 32.22 44.93 -20.01
N ALA A 32 33.44 44.84 -20.54
CA ALA A 32 34.17 43.59 -20.67
C ALA A 32 34.58 42.99 -19.31
N GLU A 33 35.01 43.82 -18.35
CA GLU A 33 35.31 43.39 -16.97
C GLU A 33 34.05 42.94 -16.22
N LEU A 34 32.92 43.62 -16.42
CA LEU A 34 31.64 43.23 -15.82
C LEU A 34 31.12 41.93 -16.45
N ALA A 35 31.23 41.79 -17.77
CA ALA A 35 30.88 40.56 -18.48
C ALA A 35 31.79 39.39 -18.06
N SER A 36 33.09 39.62 -17.88
CA SER A 36 34.00 38.57 -17.38
C SER A 36 33.69 38.19 -15.93
N GLN A 37 33.33 39.14 -15.06
CA GLN A 37 32.89 38.83 -13.69
C GLN A 37 31.57 38.07 -13.64
N MET A 38 30.62 38.38 -14.54
CA MET A 38 29.38 37.62 -14.67
C MET A 38 29.60 36.21 -15.25
N GLN A 39 30.62 36.05 -16.11
CA GLN A 39 31.01 34.77 -16.69
C GLN A 39 31.88 33.91 -15.74
N GLU A 40 32.64 34.53 -14.84
CA GLU A 40 33.41 33.88 -13.77
C GLU A 40 32.54 33.52 -12.55
N ALA A 41 31.38 34.18 -12.41
CA ALA A 41 30.33 33.81 -11.45
C ALA A 41 29.40 32.69 -11.96
N GLU A 42 29.52 32.29 -13.22
CA GLU A 42 28.96 31.03 -13.71
C GLU A 42 29.88 29.91 -13.22
N PRO A 43 29.39 28.94 -12.43
CA PRO A 43 30.27 27.96 -11.81
C PRO A 43 30.98 27.13 -12.88
N GLU A 44 32.32 27.19 -12.93
CA GLU A 44 33.10 26.26 -13.73
C GLU A 44 32.81 24.81 -13.28
N PRO A 45 32.68 23.85 -14.21
CA PRO A 45 32.57 22.45 -13.85
C PRO A 45 33.91 22.03 -13.21
N MET A 46 33.91 21.89 -11.89
CA MET A 46 35.04 21.35 -11.14
C MET A 46 35.44 19.99 -11.73
N PRO A 47 36.74 19.62 -11.73
CA PRO A 47 37.14 18.26 -12.05
C PRO A 47 36.38 17.33 -11.11
N MET A 48 35.69 16.33 -11.66
CA MET A 48 35.13 15.22 -10.90
C MET A 48 36.24 14.58 -10.06
N GLU A 49 36.43 15.05 -8.83
CA GLU A 49 36.54 14.08 -7.75
C GLU A 49 35.24 13.30 -7.81
N VAL A 50 35.35 12.00 -8.07
CA VAL A 50 34.27 11.06 -7.85
C VAL A 50 34.04 11.07 -6.34
N VAL A 51 33.35 12.09 -5.87
CA VAL A 51 32.38 11.92 -4.82
C VAL A 51 31.48 10.86 -5.43
N GLU A 52 31.57 9.62 -4.94
CA GLU A 52 30.41 8.75 -4.98
C GLU A 52 29.28 9.60 -4.39
N GLU A 53 28.52 10.26 -5.27
CA GLU A 53 27.17 10.65 -4.96
C GLU A 53 26.57 9.33 -4.48
N GLU A 54 26.42 9.19 -3.16
CA GLU A 54 25.46 8.27 -2.60
C GLU A 54 24.19 8.62 -3.35
N GLU A 55 23.87 7.80 -4.35
CA GLU A 55 22.64 7.82 -5.10
C GLU A 55 21.58 7.78 -4.01
N GLN A 56 21.05 8.95 -3.64
CA GLN A 56 19.96 9.05 -2.69
C GLN A 56 18.86 8.27 -3.38
N GLU A 57 18.69 7.01 -2.97
CA GLU A 57 17.61 6.16 -3.43
C GLU A 57 16.36 7.03 -3.35
N ALA A 58 15.79 7.36 -4.50
CA ALA A 58 14.51 8.06 -4.54
C ALA A 58 13.60 7.35 -3.52
N PRO A 59 12.93 8.09 -2.61
CA PRO A 59 12.20 7.46 -1.51
C PRO A 59 11.30 6.39 -2.13
N LYS A 60 11.59 5.12 -1.82
CA LYS A 60 10.86 3.98 -2.37
C LYS A 60 9.38 4.30 -2.23
N PRO A 61 8.57 4.16 -3.29
CA PRO A 61 7.16 4.50 -3.21
C PRO A 61 6.58 3.82 -1.97
N PRO A 62 5.80 4.53 -1.14
CA PRO A 62 5.37 3.99 0.13
C PRO A 62 4.63 2.68 -0.13
N VAL A 63 5.14 1.59 0.46
CA VAL A 63 4.49 0.28 0.35
C VAL A 63 3.10 0.41 0.97
N THR A 64 2.07 0.24 0.14
CA THR A 64 0.65 0.25 0.56
C THR A 64 0.08 -1.15 0.64
N ASP A 65 0.63 -2.09 -0.12
CA ASP A 65 0.13 -3.46 -0.17
C ASP A 65 0.89 -4.35 0.82
N TYR A 66 0.13 -5.03 1.68
CA TYR A 66 0.65 -5.90 2.71
C TYR A 66 -0.08 -7.24 2.73
N TYR A 67 0.50 -8.22 3.40
CA TYR A 67 -0.04 -9.56 3.58
C TYR A 67 -0.14 -9.90 5.06
N VAL A 68 -1.23 -10.54 5.45
CA VAL A 68 -1.44 -10.96 6.85
C VAL A 68 -0.49 -12.11 7.21
N SER A 69 0.24 -11.98 8.31
CA SER A 69 1.16 -13.00 8.85
C SER A 69 0.49 -14.06 9.74
N PRO A 70 -0.29 -13.69 10.78
CA PRO A 70 -0.91 -14.67 11.66
C PRO A 70 -2.06 -15.41 10.98
N GLU A 71 -2.44 -16.59 11.51
CA GLU A 71 -3.54 -17.40 10.99
C GLU A 71 -4.85 -16.63 10.96
N ARG A 72 -5.10 -15.88 12.03
CA ARG A 72 -6.28 -15.07 12.25
C ARG A 72 -5.84 -13.72 12.80
N LEU A 73 -6.31 -12.64 12.19
CA LEU A 73 -6.07 -11.27 12.64
C LEU A 73 -7.40 -10.53 12.74
N GLY A 74 -7.68 -9.97 13.92
CA GLY A 74 -8.83 -9.11 14.12
C GLY A 74 -8.57 -7.71 13.57
N VAL A 75 -9.46 -7.22 12.72
CA VAL A 75 -9.53 -5.84 12.25
C VAL A 75 -10.35 -5.04 13.24
N ARG A 76 -9.87 -3.86 13.62
CA ARG A 76 -10.41 -3.10 14.75
C ARG A 76 -10.93 -1.75 14.35
N GLU A 77 -11.92 -1.24 15.07
CA GLU A 77 -12.52 0.07 14.81
C GLU A 77 -11.60 1.27 15.14
N ALA A 78 -10.51 1.03 15.90
CA ALA A 78 -9.55 2.04 16.31
C ALA A 78 -8.14 1.46 16.44
N PRO A 79 -7.07 2.29 16.34
CA PRO A 79 -5.68 1.86 16.42
C PRO A 79 -5.24 1.58 17.87
N ASN A 80 -5.92 0.65 18.54
CA ASN A 80 -5.57 0.16 19.86
C ASN A 80 -6.08 -1.29 20.06
N PHE A 81 -5.43 -2.05 20.94
CA PHE A 81 -5.75 -3.47 21.16
C PHE A 81 -7.02 -3.71 21.98
N ASP A 82 -7.56 -2.68 22.64
CA ASP A 82 -8.80 -2.76 23.42
C ASP A 82 -10.04 -2.43 22.57
N ALA A 83 -9.85 -1.96 21.34
CA ALA A 83 -10.92 -1.60 20.42
C ALA A 83 -11.69 -2.83 19.96
N PHE A 84 -12.97 -2.61 19.65
CA PHE A 84 -13.85 -3.65 19.11
C PHE A 84 -13.27 -4.24 17.82
N VAL A 85 -13.35 -5.56 17.70
CA VAL A 85 -12.95 -6.29 16.50
C VAL A 85 -14.15 -6.34 15.58
N GLU A 86 -14.11 -5.53 14.52
CA GLU A 86 -15.19 -5.40 13.53
C GLU A 86 -15.23 -6.61 12.59
N SER A 87 -14.07 -7.03 12.10
CA SER A 87 -13.96 -8.13 11.15
C SER A 87 -12.66 -8.92 11.37
N VAL A 88 -12.50 -10.01 10.62
CA VAL A 88 -11.35 -10.90 10.72
C VAL A 88 -10.76 -11.14 9.35
N VAL A 89 -9.43 -11.06 9.27
CA VAL A 89 -8.64 -11.40 8.08
C VAL A 89 -7.67 -12.53 8.41
N TYR A 90 -7.25 -13.29 7.39
CA TYR A 90 -6.53 -14.55 7.57
C TYR A 90 -5.16 -14.53 6.92
N ARG A 91 -4.27 -15.42 7.37
CA ARG A 91 -2.89 -15.54 6.84
C ARG A 91 -2.86 -15.55 5.31
N GLY A 92 -2.06 -14.66 4.75
CA GLY A 92 -1.87 -14.52 3.31
C GLY A 92 -2.89 -13.62 2.61
N ASP A 93 -3.93 -13.14 3.32
CA ASP A 93 -4.84 -12.13 2.77
C ASP A 93 -4.07 -10.85 2.43
N LYS A 94 -4.34 -10.31 1.25
CA LYS A 94 -3.75 -9.07 0.78
C LYS A 94 -4.56 -7.89 1.27
N LEU A 95 -3.94 -7.00 2.03
CA LEU A 95 -4.52 -5.77 2.54
C LEU A 95 -3.91 -4.56 1.84
N HIS A 96 -4.72 -3.51 1.68
CA HIS A 96 -4.28 -2.23 1.17
C HIS A 96 -4.33 -1.20 2.29
N VAL A 97 -3.16 -0.80 2.79
CA VAL A 97 -3.00 0.15 3.89
C VAL A 97 -3.04 1.57 3.34
N LEU A 98 -4.05 2.33 3.75
CA LEU A 98 -4.32 3.71 3.36
C LEU A 98 -3.53 4.72 4.20
N GLU A 99 -3.24 4.37 5.45
CA GLU A 99 -2.57 5.25 6.42
C GLU A 99 -1.79 4.41 7.43
N LYS A 100 -0.62 4.89 7.84
CA LYS A 100 0.19 4.28 8.91
C LYS A 100 0.31 5.27 10.05
N LYS A 101 -0.06 4.87 11.26
CA LYS A 101 -0.05 5.71 12.46
C LYS A 101 0.24 4.88 13.70
N ASP A 102 1.26 5.26 14.46
CA ASP A 102 1.58 4.68 15.78
C ASP A 102 1.66 3.14 15.80
N GLY A 103 2.21 2.53 14.74
CA GLY A 103 2.30 1.07 14.59
C GLY A 103 1.04 0.39 14.05
N TRP A 104 0.02 1.14 13.66
CA TRP A 104 -1.22 0.66 13.06
C TRP A 104 -1.35 1.07 11.59
N GLY A 105 -1.98 0.21 10.81
CA GLY A 105 -2.36 0.46 9.42
C GLY A 105 -3.87 0.58 9.30
N ARG A 106 -4.38 1.68 8.75
CA ARG A 106 -5.78 1.84 8.39
C ARG A 106 -6.04 1.22 7.02
N ILE A 107 -7.07 0.39 6.88
CA ILE A 107 -7.38 -0.35 5.64
C ILE A 107 -8.71 0.03 4.99
N SER A 108 -9.56 0.80 5.69
CA SER A 108 -10.81 1.35 5.14
C SER A 108 -10.88 2.86 5.29
N ALA A 109 -11.72 3.54 4.50
CA ALA A 109 -12.01 4.96 4.69
C ALA A 109 -12.65 5.19 6.08
N TYR A 110 -12.57 6.42 6.60
CA TYR A 110 -13.35 6.76 7.78
C TYR A 110 -14.84 6.72 7.45
N TYR A 111 -15.65 6.15 8.35
CA TYR A 111 -17.09 6.05 8.22
C TYR A 111 -17.75 6.24 9.60
N VAL A 112 -19.07 6.42 9.60
CA VAL A 112 -19.87 6.64 10.81
C VAL A 112 -21.07 5.70 10.77
N TYR A 113 -21.39 5.04 11.90
CA TYR A 113 -22.53 4.12 11.97
C TYR A 113 -23.89 4.84 11.98
N ASP A 114 -24.01 5.91 12.75
CA ASP A 114 -25.24 6.71 12.93
C ASP A 114 -24.96 8.20 12.72
N ASP A 115 -25.94 8.96 12.24
CA ASP A 115 -25.79 10.40 12.03
C ASP A 115 -25.35 11.12 13.32
N GLY A 116 -24.16 11.73 13.29
CA GLY A 116 -23.56 12.43 14.44
C GLY A 116 -22.77 11.53 15.40
N GLY A 117 -22.60 10.26 15.07
CA GLY A 117 -21.71 9.33 15.79
C GLY A 117 -20.22 9.63 15.58
N PRO A 118 -19.33 8.93 16.30
CA PRO A 118 -17.89 9.06 16.11
C PRO A 118 -17.46 8.48 14.76
N GLU A 119 -16.48 9.12 14.12
CA GLU A 119 -15.79 8.56 12.95
C GLU A 119 -14.92 7.38 13.38
N VAL A 120 -15.12 6.24 12.74
CA VAL A 120 -14.37 5.00 12.92
C VAL A 120 -13.74 4.58 11.60
N ALA A 121 -12.77 3.66 11.67
CA ALA A 121 -12.19 3.04 10.49
C ALA A 121 -11.65 1.65 10.85
N GLU A 122 -11.28 0.88 9.86
CA GLU A 122 -10.68 -0.44 10.06
C GLU A 122 -9.17 -0.33 10.22
N TRP A 123 -8.65 -0.82 11.34
CA TRP A 123 -7.25 -0.77 11.73
C TRP A 123 -6.69 -2.16 12.00
N VAL A 124 -5.45 -2.38 11.57
CA VAL A 124 -4.67 -3.60 11.81
C VAL A 124 -3.28 -3.25 12.36
N PRO A 125 -2.71 -4.05 13.27
CA PRO A 125 -1.35 -3.84 13.76
C PRO A 125 -0.34 -4.12 12.65
N MET A 126 0.55 -3.16 12.37
CA MET A 126 1.54 -3.29 11.29
C MET A 126 2.54 -4.42 11.52
N GLU A 127 2.82 -4.77 12.78
CA GLU A 127 3.68 -5.90 13.15
C GLU A 127 3.12 -7.27 12.72
N ALA A 128 1.79 -7.36 12.49
CA ALA A 128 1.15 -8.56 12.00
C ALA A 128 1.13 -8.67 10.47
N LEU A 129 1.74 -7.70 9.77
CA LEU A 129 1.74 -7.60 8.32
C LEU A 129 3.12 -7.85 7.72
N LEU A 130 3.15 -8.38 6.51
CA LEU A 130 4.34 -8.66 5.70
C LEU A 130 4.26 -7.90 4.39
N GLU A 131 5.38 -7.37 3.92
CA GLU A 131 5.46 -6.71 2.60
C GLU A 131 5.41 -7.73 1.45
N VAL A 132 5.80 -8.97 1.72
CA VAL A 132 5.82 -10.06 0.76
C VAL A 132 4.88 -11.15 1.23
N ALA A 133 4.15 -11.74 0.28
CA ALA A 133 3.23 -12.85 0.56
C ALA A 133 4.00 -14.00 1.26
N PRO A 134 3.47 -14.51 2.39
CA PRO A 134 4.10 -15.65 3.06
C PRO A 134 4.04 -16.89 2.15
N THR A 135 5.13 -17.66 2.12
CA THR A 135 5.12 -18.97 1.46
C THR A 135 4.44 -19.97 2.38
N ILE A 136 3.22 -20.38 2.04
CA ILE A 136 2.47 -21.38 2.82
C ILE A 136 2.73 -22.76 2.23
N THR A 137 3.29 -23.67 3.04
CA THR A 137 3.50 -25.06 2.65
C THR A 137 2.17 -25.83 2.52
N LYS A 138 2.18 -26.98 1.84
CA LYS A 138 0.96 -27.80 1.70
C LYS A 138 0.50 -28.34 3.05
N GLU A 139 1.46 -28.65 3.92
CA GLU A 139 1.25 -29.17 5.25
C GLU A 139 0.61 -28.13 6.17
N GLU A 140 1.17 -26.91 6.21
CA GLU A 140 0.59 -25.79 6.97
C GLU A 140 -0.81 -25.43 6.46
N ARG A 141 -1.01 -25.43 5.14
CA ARG A 141 -2.34 -25.18 4.56
C ARG A 141 -3.34 -26.24 4.99
N ARG A 142 -2.93 -27.51 5.00
CA ARG A 142 -3.78 -28.61 5.46
C ARG A 142 -4.13 -28.47 6.94
N GLU A 143 -3.16 -28.13 7.77
CA GLU A 143 -3.37 -27.90 9.21
C GLU A 143 -4.34 -26.74 9.45
N THR A 144 -4.09 -25.60 8.80
CA THR A 144 -4.95 -24.41 8.86
C THR A 144 -6.38 -24.71 8.40
N VAL A 145 -6.54 -25.43 7.28
CA VAL A 145 -7.88 -25.79 6.78
C VAL A 145 -8.57 -26.77 7.74
N SER A 146 -7.81 -27.71 8.31
CA SER A 146 -8.37 -28.70 9.23
C SER A 146 -8.86 -28.09 10.55
N SER A 147 -8.23 -27.03 11.04
CA SER A 147 -8.67 -26.35 12.28
C SER A 147 -10.04 -25.69 12.11
N TYR A 148 -10.36 -25.16 10.93
CA TYR A 148 -11.68 -24.57 10.64
C TYR A 148 -12.83 -25.57 10.67
N ILE A 149 -12.53 -26.85 10.44
CA ILE A 149 -13.55 -27.91 10.24
C ILE A 149 -13.41 -29.07 11.24
N GLU A 150 -12.59 -28.92 12.27
CA GLU A 150 -12.30 -30.00 13.24
C GLU A 150 -13.57 -30.51 13.96
N LYS A 151 -14.58 -29.65 14.08
CA LYS A 151 -15.86 -29.91 14.75
C LYS A 151 -16.93 -30.51 13.82
N SER A 152 -16.57 -30.80 12.57
CA SER A 152 -17.50 -31.39 11.59
C SER A 152 -18.02 -32.75 12.04
N ASP A 153 -19.25 -33.07 11.64
CA ASP A 153 -19.81 -34.39 11.82
C ASP A 153 -18.97 -35.44 11.08
N ASN A 154 -18.63 -36.54 11.76
CA ASN A 154 -17.82 -37.63 11.22
C ASN A 154 -16.45 -37.19 10.64
N PHE A 155 -15.89 -36.09 11.15
CA PHE A 155 -14.64 -35.48 10.65
C PHE A 155 -13.52 -36.49 10.40
N LYS A 156 -13.23 -37.37 11.37
CA LYS A 156 -12.15 -38.37 11.26
C LYS A 156 -12.38 -39.38 10.13
N GLN A 157 -13.63 -39.71 9.82
CA GLN A 157 -13.96 -40.70 8.77
C GLN A 157 -13.77 -40.12 7.37
N HIS A 158 -13.98 -38.80 7.23
CA HIS A 158 -14.03 -38.12 5.94
C HIS A 158 -12.98 -37.00 5.81
N PHE A 159 -11.95 -37.06 6.65
CA PHE A 159 -10.93 -36.02 6.82
C PHE A 159 -10.38 -35.51 5.49
N GLU A 160 -9.89 -36.41 4.64
CA GLU A 160 -9.27 -36.06 3.35
C GLU A 160 -10.26 -35.33 2.42
N MET A 161 -11.52 -35.77 2.37
CA MET A 161 -12.53 -35.16 1.50
C MET A 161 -12.93 -33.78 2.02
N PHE A 162 -13.16 -33.65 3.33
CA PHE A 162 -13.53 -32.39 3.94
C PHE A 162 -12.43 -31.34 3.79
N VAL A 163 -11.19 -31.68 4.13
CA VAL A 163 -10.05 -30.76 3.96
C VAL A 163 -9.91 -30.33 2.51
N LYS A 164 -9.94 -31.28 1.57
CA LYS A 164 -9.81 -30.97 0.13
C LYS A 164 -10.92 -30.04 -0.36
N LYS A 165 -12.16 -30.29 0.03
CA LYS A 165 -13.33 -29.53 -0.44
C LYS A 165 -13.44 -28.17 0.23
N THR A 166 -13.15 -28.09 1.52
CA THR A 166 -13.01 -26.81 2.23
C THR A 166 -11.90 -25.97 1.60
N ASP A 167 -10.71 -26.54 1.35
CA ASP A 167 -9.62 -25.80 0.70
C ASP A 167 -10.01 -25.29 -0.69
N GLN A 168 -10.74 -26.11 -1.46
CA GLN A 168 -11.28 -25.71 -2.76
C GLN A 168 -12.24 -24.51 -2.62
N LEU A 169 -13.21 -24.59 -1.71
CA LEU A 169 -14.21 -23.53 -1.50
C LEU A 169 -13.58 -22.21 -1.03
N LEU A 170 -12.56 -22.28 -0.16
CA LEU A 170 -11.82 -21.11 0.30
C LEU A 170 -11.01 -20.47 -0.84
N LYS A 171 -10.38 -21.27 -1.71
CA LYS A 171 -9.62 -20.76 -2.88
C LYS A 171 -10.52 -20.10 -3.92
N GLU A 172 -11.70 -20.66 -4.12
CA GLU A 172 -12.72 -20.12 -5.03
C GLU A 172 -13.43 -18.89 -4.43
N LYS A 173 -13.18 -18.55 -3.16
CA LYS A 173 -13.86 -17.49 -2.40
C LYS A 173 -15.38 -17.69 -2.30
N THR A 174 -15.84 -18.93 -2.47
CA THR A 174 -17.24 -19.32 -2.29
C THR A 174 -17.61 -19.31 -0.82
N CYS A 175 -16.64 -19.66 0.05
CA CYS A 175 -16.77 -19.62 1.50
C CYS A 175 -15.58 -18.88 2.11
N THR A 176 -15.77 -18.36 3.32
CA THR A 176 -14.71 -17.84 4.19
C THR A 176 -14.45 -18.84 5.33
N PRO A 177 -13.31 -18.73 6.05
CA PRO A 177 -13.11 -19.57 7.23
C PRO A 177 -14.19 -19.36 8.31
N GLU A 178 -14.70 -18.13 8.44
CA GLU A 178 -15.78 -17.78 9.37
C GLU A 178 -17.07 -18.56 9.10
N ASP A 179 -17.41 -18.81 7.84
CA ASP A 179 -18.57 -19.64 7.48
C ASP A 179 -18.51 -21.04 8.12
N PHE A 180 -17.32 -21.64 8.20
CA PHE A 180 -17.12 -22.93 8.85
C PHE A 180 -17.09 -22.80 10.38
N GLU A 181 -16.65 -21.68 10.94
CA GLU A 181 -16.75 -21.41 12.38
C GLU A 181 -18.23 -21.30 12.82
N GLU A 182 -19.05 -20.57 12.05
CA GLU A 182 -20.47 -20.36 12.33
C GLU A 182 -21.26 -21.68 12.34
N THR A 183 -21.01 -22.56 11.36
CA THR A 183 -21.70 -23.87 11.29
C THR A 183 -21.01 -24.96 12.09
N SER A 184 -19.86 -24.67 12.73
CA SER A 184 -19.00 -25.67 13.36
C SER A 184 -18.53 -26.76 12.38
N GLY A 185 -18.25 -26.39 11.14
CA GLY A 185 -17.78 -27.27 10.07
C GLY A 185 -18.90 -27.87 9.22
N TRP A 186 -18.64 -29.06 8.67
CA TRP A 186 -19.57 -29.80 7.84
C TRP A 186 -20.60 -30.54 8.70
N VAL A 187 -21.88 -30.25 8.47
CA VAL A 187 -23.01 -30.83 9.23
C VAL A 187 -23.69 -31.92 8.42
N ARG A 188 -23.99 -33.07 9.03
CA ARG A 188 -24.65 -34.20 8.36
C ARG A 188 -26.08 -33.84 7.96
N SER A 189 -26.40 -34.05 6.68
CA SER A 189 -27.75 -33.79 6.15
C SER A 189 -28.75 -34.86 6.54
N VAL A 190 -29.81 -34.48 7.25
CA VAL A 190 -30.94 -35.39 7.54
C VAL A 190 -31.85 -35.65 6.34
N THR A 191 -31.80 -34.79 5.32
CA THR A 191 -32.64 -34.93 4.11
C THR A 191 -32.14 -36.05 3.19
N PHE A 192 -30.83 -36.28 3.18
CA PHE A 192 -30.20 -37.34 2.40
C PHE A 192 -29.66 -38.39 3.36
N SER A 193 -30.55 -39.08 4.07
CA SER A 193 -30.16 -40.07 5.09
C SER A 193 -29.47 -41.30 4.50
N GLU A 194 -29.83 -41.69 3.27
CA GLU A 194 -29.27 -42.87 2.59
C GLU A 194 -27.89 -42.64 1.96
N ARG A 195 -27.43 -41.38 1.89
CA ARG A 195 -26.14 -40.99 1.31
C ARG A 195 -25.32 -40.23 2.34
N ASP A 196 -23.99 -40.29 2.25
CA ASP A 196 -23.10 -39.52 3.13
C ASP A 196 -22.98 -38.07 2.65
N VAL A 197 -24.09 -37.34 2.79
CA VAL A 197 -24.17 -35.93 2.42
C VAL A 197 -24.08 -35.05 3.65
N TYR A 198 -23.23 -34.03 3.53
CA TYR A 198 -23.00 -33.00 4.53
C TYR A 198 -23.30 -31.63 3.93
N PHE A 199 -23.43 -30.61 4.77
CA PHE A 199 -23.66 -29.25 4.31
C PHE A 199 -22.95 -28.21 5.18
N VAL A 200 -22.75 -27.04 4.59
CA VAL A 200 -22.29 -25.81 5.24
C VAL A 200 -23.11 -24.64 4.70
N TYR A 201 -23.15 -23.54 5.44
CA TYR A 201 -23.71 -22.27 4.95
C TYR A 201 -22.56 -21.32 4.67
N CYS A 202 -22.48 -20.78 3.46
CA CYS A 202 -21.44 -19.82 3.09
C CYS A 202 -22.07 -18.49 2.68
N GLY A 203 -21.72 -17.41 3.38
CA GLY A 203 -22.34 -16.08 3.21
C GLY A 203 -23.64 -15.89 4.00
N GLY A 204 -23.81 -16.64 5.10
CA GLY A 204 -24.91 -16.52 6.07
C GLY A 204 -25.98 -17.63 5.99
N LEU A 205 -26.89 -17.68 6.98
CA LEU A 205 -27.79 -18.83 7.25
C LEU A 205 -29.03 -18.96 6.34
N LYS A 206 -29.01 -18.43 5.12
CA LYS A 206 -30.12 -18.56 4.16
C LYS A 206 -30.03 -19.87 3.39
N GLN A 207 -31.17 -20.42 2.96
CA GLN A 207 -31.21 -21.63 2.14
C GLN A 207 -30.37 -21.52 0.85
N ALA A 208 -30.34 -20.34 0.21
CA ALA A 208 -29.56 -20.09 -0.99
C ALA A 208 -28.03 -20.17 -0.77
N ASN A 209 -27.58 -20.01 0.47
CA ASN A 209 -26.18 -20.07 0.88
C ASN A 209 -25.76 -21.48 1.31
N LYS A 210 -26.70 -22.43 1.28
CA LYS A 210 -26.46 -23.79 1.73
C LYS A 210 -25.80 -24.61 0.64
N ILE A 211 -24.60 -25.09 0.94
CA ILE A 211 -23.80 -25.90 0.03
C ILE A 211 -23.81 -27.33 0.55
N TYR A 212 -24.14 -28.29 -0.31
CA TYR A 212 -24.09 -29.71 0.02
C TYR A 212 -22.84 -30.36 -0.58
N LEU A 213 -22.27 -31.31 0.16
CA LEU A 213 -21.18 -32.17 -0.27
C LEU A 213 -21.61 -33.62 -0.15
N ASP A 214 -21.63 -34.36 -1.25
CA ASP A 214 -21.65 -35.82 -1.23
C ASP A 214 -20.22 -36.32 -1.06
N VAL A 215 -19.90 -36.92 0.08
CA VAL A 215 -18.53 -37.30 0.42
C VAL A 215 -18.05 -38.51 -0.38
N GLN A 216 -18.97 -39.35 -0.87
CA GLN A 216 -18.60 -40.54 -1.64
C GLN A 216 -18.16 -40.17 -3.06
N SER A 217 -18.88 -39.24 -3.71
CA SER A 217 -18.54 -38.76 -5.05
C SER A 217 -17.60 -37.55 -5.05
N GLY A 218 -17.57 -36.79 -3.94
CA GLY A 218 -16.90 -35.48 -3.86
C GLY A 218 -17.65 -34.37 -4.60
N GLU A 219 -18.93 -34.59 -4.95
CA GLU A 219 -19.76 -33.63 -5.65
C GLU A 219 -20.26 -32.54 -4.71
N ILE A 220 -20.16 -31.29 -5.16
CA ILE A 220 -20.78 -30.13 -4.51
C ILE A 220 -22.04 -29.77 -5.29
N PHE A 221 -23.16 -29.60 -4.59
CA PHE A 221 -24.43 -29.23 -5.20
C PHE A 221 -25.27 -28.31 -4.30
N TYR A 222 -26.28 -27.67 -4.90
CA TYR A 222 -27.14 -26.66 -4.28
C TYR A 222 -28.60 -27.09 -4.35
N ARG A 223 -29.45 -26.51 -3.48
CA ARG A 223 -30.88 -26.78 -3.46
C ARG A 223 -31.72 -25.54 -3.16
#